data_AF-A0A353VNY1-F1
#
_entry.id   AF-A0A353VNY1-F1
#
_cell.length_a   1.000
_cell.length_b   1.000
_cell.length_c   1.000
_cell.angle_alpha   90.00
_cell.angle_beta   90.00
_cell.angle_gamma   90.00
#
_symmetry.space_group_name_H-M   'P 1'
#
loop_
_entity.id
_entity.type
_entity.pdbx_description
1 polymer ?
#
loop_
_entity_poly.entity_id
_entity_poly.type
_entity_poly.pdbx_seq_one_letter_code
_entity_poly.pdbx_strand_id
1 'polypeptide(L)'
;GMKTATCPYGREVSLHGYPLKITEIAATLDGTCYVTRQAVHTVAAINRTKKAIRKAFEYSMQGKGSNLVEVVSTCNSGWKMSPEKANKWMEENMFAFYHLGDLKDKGVEL
;
A
#
# COMPACT_ATOMS: atom_id res chain seq x y z
N GLY A 1 2.68 -16.20 -10.58
CA GLY A 1 2.87 -14.90 -9.89
C GLY A 1 4.30 -14.41 -10.07
N MET A 2 4.62 -13.19 -9.65
CA MET A 2 6.00 -12.64 -9.73
C MET A 2 6.99 -13.57 -9.03
N LYS A 3 8.04 -13.99 -9.74
CA LYS A 3 9.10 -14.85 -9.18
C LYS A 3 10.02 -14.00 -8.30
N THR A 4 10.36 -14.50 -7.13
CA THR A 4 11.26 -13.82 -6.20
C THR A 4 12.36 -14.76 -5.70
N ALA A 5 13.40 -14.22 -5.05
CA ALA A 5 14.47 -15.02 -4.45
C ALA A 5 13.95 -16.06 -3.44
N THR A 6 12.93 -15.70 -2.66
CA THR A 6 12.30 -16.58 -1.65
C THR A 6 11.08 -17.35 -2.19
N CYS A 7 10.61 -17.02 -3.40
CA CYS A 7 9.51 -17.68 -4.09
C CYS A 7 9.92 -17.94 -5.55
N PRO A 8 10.85 -18.90 -5.80
CA PRO A 8 11.52 -19.06 -7.09
C PRO A 8 10.56 -19.47 -8.23
N TYR A 9 9.49 -20.18 -7.89
CA TYR A 9 8.45 -20.59 -8.83
C TYR A 9 7.32 -19.55 -8.95
N GLY A 10 7.35 -18.51 -8.12
CA GLY A 10 6.27 -17.53 -7.99
C GLY A 10 5.03 -18.13 -7.32
N ARG A 11 4.02 -17.29 -7.09
CA ARG A 11 2.75 -17.72 -6.49
C ARG A 11 1.77 -18.26 -7.54
N GLU A 12 1.13 -19.37 -7.21
CA GLU A 12 0.01 -19.97 -7.94
C GLU A 12 -1.30 -19.79 -7.17
N VAL A 13 -2.36 -19.39 -7.88
CA VAL A 13 -3.65 -19.02 -7.25
C VAL A 13 -4.34 -20.21 -6.58
N SER A 14 -4.31 -21.39 -7.20
CA SER A 14 -4.92 -22.62 -6.67
C SER A 14 -4.35 -23.04 -5.31
N LEU A 15 -3.09 -22.72 -5.06
CA LEU A 15 -2.39 -23.08 -3.82
C LEU A 15 -2.31 -21.91 -2.82
N HIS A 16 -2.06 -20.70 -3.30
CA HIS A 16 -1.74 -19.54 -2.45
C HIS A 16 -2.90 -18.55 -2.31
N GLY A 17 -3.99 -18.74 -3.07
CA GLY A 17 -5.10 -17.79 -3.15
C GLY A 17 -4.76 -16.53 -3.95
N TYR A 18 -5.75 -15.64 -4.02
CA TYR A 18 -5.62 -14.33 -4.66
C TYR A 18 -4.96 -13.32 -3.72
N PRO A 19 -4.30 -12.28 -4.26
CA PRO A 19 -3.76 -11.19 -3.44
C PRO A 19 -4.87 -10.49 -2.65
N LEU A 20 -4.58 -10.17 -1.39
CA LEU A 20 -5.54 -9.54 -0.49
C LEU A 20 -5.53 -8.02 -0.64
N LYS A 21 -6.73 -7.45 -0.66
CA LYS A 21 -7.00 -6.01 -0.67
C LYS A 21 -7.22 -5.50 0.75
N ILE A 22 -6.16 -5.51 1.56
CA ILE A 22 -6.24 -5.22 3.01
C ILE A 22 -6.77 -3.82 3.26
N THR A 23 -6.34 -2.84 2.47
CA THR A 23 -6.79 -1.45 2.62
C THR A 23 -8.31 -1.31 2.38
N GLU A 24 -8.86 -2.02 1.39
CA GLU A 24 -10.29 -2.05 1.10
C GLU A 24 -11.09 -2.72 2.23
N ILE A 25 -10.59 -3.84 2.77
CA ILE A 25 -11.19 -4.51 3.93
C ILE A 25 -11.17 -3.59 5.15
N ALA A 26 -10.05 -2.94 5.42
CA ALA A 26 -9.93 -2.02 6.55
C ALA A 26 -10.83 -0.79 6.43
N ALA A 27 -11.09 -0.32 5.20
CA ALA A 27 -11.98 0.80 4.95
C ALA A 27 -13.43 0.50 5.38
N THR A 28 -13.88 -0.76 5.26
CA THR A 28 -15.24 -1.17 5.66
C THR A 28 -15.41 -1.31 7.18
N LEU A 29 -14.34 -1.36 7.98
CA LEU A 29 -14.43 -1.53 9.43
C LEU A 29 -14.86 -0.23 10.11
N ASP A 30 -15.90 -0.24 10.93
CA ASP A 30 -16.43 0.99 11.54
C ASP A 30 -15.42 1.75 12.41
N GLY A 31 -14.56 1.02 13.12
CA GLY A 31 -13.53 1.56 14.00
C GLY A 31 -12.33 2.22 13.31
N THR A 32 -12.21 2.12 11.98
CA THR A 32 -11.14 2.83 11.24
C THR A 32 -11.54 4.26 10.92
N CYS A 33 -10.63 5.21 11.14
CA CYS A 33 -10.82 6.62 10.86
C CYS A 33 -10.17 7.03 9.54
N TYR A 34 -8.89 6.65 9.36
CA TYR A 34 -8.11 6.95 8.17
C TYR A 34 -7.51 5.68 7.58
N VAL A 35 -7.83 5.40 6.32
CA VAL A 35 -7.35 4.23 5.59
C VAL A 35 -6.89 4.69 4.22
N THR A 36 -5.60 4.51 3.95
CA THR A 36 -4.95 5.06 2.75
C THR A 36 -3.92 4.10 2.19
N ARG A 37 -3.76 4.15 0.87
CA ARG A 37 -2.73 3.45 0.12
C ARG A 37 -1.80 4.46 -0.55
N GLN A 38 -0.52 4.37 -0.24
CA GLN A 38 0.52 5.25 -0.74
C GLN A 38 1.65 4.45 -1.39
N ALA A 39 2.63 5.14 -1.97
CA ALA A 39 3.80 4.53 -2.58
C ALA A 39 5.05 5.41 -2.41
N VAL A 40 6.24 4.84 -2.59
CA VAL A 40 7.53 5.52 -2.30
C VAL A 40 8.52 5.48 -3.46
N HIS A 41 8.06 5.20 -4.68
CA HIS A 41 8.90 5.07 -5.87
C HIS A 41 9.48 6.38 -6.42
N THR A 42 8.86 7.52 -6.10
CA THR A 42 9.30 8.87 -6.51
C THR A 42 9.34 9.81 -5.31
N VAL A 43 10.11 10.90 -5.41
CA VAL A 43 10.19 11.94 -4.37
C VAL A 43 8.81 12.52 -4.05
N ALA A 44 7.98 12.75 -5.06
CA ALA A 44 6.60 13.21 -4.87
C ALA A 44 5.76 12.19 -4.08
N ALA A 45 5.90 10.91 -4.38
CA ALA A 45 5.19 9.84 -3.67
C ALA A 45 5.69 9.67 -2.23
N ILE A 46 6.99 9.81 -1.98
CA ILE A 46 7.59 9.85 -0.64
C ILE A 46 6.98 10.99 0.18
N ASN A 47 6.88 12.20 -0.40
CA ASN A 47 6.29 13.35 0.29
C ASN A 47 4.80 13.13 0.64
N ARG A 48 4.03 12.52 -0.26
CA ARG A 48 2.63 12.14 0.02
C ARG A 48 2.54 11.09 1.14
N THR A 49 3.37 10.05 1.07
CA THR A 49 3.42 8.99 2.09
C THR A 49 3.78 9.56 3.46
N LYS A 50 4.77 10.46 3.54
CA LYS A 50 5.14 11.13 4.78
C LYS A 50 3.97 11.91 5.40
N LYS A 51 3.20 12.63 4.58
CA LYS A 51 1.99 13.36 5.03
C LYS A 51 0.92 12.39 5.53
N ALA A 52 0.67 11.30 4.81
CA ALA A 52 -0.29 10.27 5.20
C ALA A 52 0.07 9.61 6.55
N ILE A 53 1.33 9.22 6.74
CA ILE A 53 1.82 8.64 8.01
C ILE A 53 1.62 9.65 9.16
N ARG A 54 2.02 10.91 8.94
CA ARG A 54 1.84 11.96 9.95
C ARG A 54 0.38 12.15 10.34
N LYS A 55 -0.51 12.25 9.34
CA LYS A 55 -1.97 12.37 9.54
C LYS A 55 -2.54 11.20 10.33
N ALA A 56 -2.14 9.97 10.01
CA ALA A 56 -2.56 8.78 10.74
C ALA A 56 -2.17 8.85 12.23
N PHE A 57 -0.96 9.29 12.55
CA PHE A 57 -0.55 9.51 13.94
C PHE A 57 -1.33 10.63 14.62
N GLU A 58 -1.53 11.76 13.95
CA GLU A 58 -2.32 12.88 14.47
C GLU A 58 -3.76 12.45 14.82
N TYR A 59 -4.40 11.62 13.98
CA TYR A 59 -5.73 11.07 14.26
C TYR A 59 -5.74 10.09 15.42
N SER A 60 -4.73 9.22 15.52
CA SER A 60 -4.57 8.33 16.68
C SER A 60 -4.44 9.13 17.98
N MET A 61 -3.63 10.19 17.99
CA MET A 61 -3.43 11.06 19.15
C MET A 61 -4.70 11.82 19.55
N GLN A 62 -5.56 12.14 18.58
CA GLN A 62 -6.86 12.80 18.80
C GLN A 62 -7.97 11.80 19.21
N GLY A 63 -7.67 10.50 19.31
CA GLY A 63 -8.68 9.49 19.67
C GLY A 63 -9.74 9.26 18.60
N LYS A 64 -9.47 9.59 17.33
CA LYS A 64 -10.46 9.53 16.24
C LYS A 64 -10.77 8.12 15.73
N GLY A 65 -10.01 7.12 16.17
CA GLY A 65 -10.15 5.71 15.75
C GLY A 65 -8.84 5.12 15.22
N SER A 66 -8.90 3.89 14.74
CA SER A 66 -7.74 3.18 14.18
C SER A 66 -7.40 3.68 12.78
N ASN A 67 -6.11 3.66 12.43
CA ASN A 67 -5.64 4.15 11.14
C ASN A 67 -4.80 3.09 10.43
N LEU A 68 -4.94 2.97 9.11
CA LEU A 68 -4.14 2.05 8.28
C LEU A 68 -3.50 2.83 7.13
N VAL A 69 -2.17 2.73 7.02
CA VAL A 69 -1.39 3.27 5.91
C VAL A 69 -0.69 2.10 5.22
N GLU A 70 -1.19 1.69 4.06
CA GLU A 70 -0.55 0.69 3.22
C GLU A 70 0.45 1.38 2.27
N VAL A 71 1.70 0.91 2.24
CA VAL A 71 2.73 1.47 1.36
C VAL A 71 3.14 0.44 0.31
N VAL A 72 2.72 0.67 -0.93
CA VAL A 72 3.14 -0.14 -2.07
C VAL A 72 4.58 0.22 -2.42
N SER A 73 5.46 -0.77 -2.31
CA SER A 73 6.89 -0.63 -2.57
C SER A 73 7.47 -1.90 -3.18
N THR A 74 8.65 -1.79 -3.78
CA THR A 74 9.35 -2.93 -4.36
C THR A 74 10.56 -3.33 -3.53
N CYS A 75 10.86 -4.62 -3.51
CA CYS A 75 12.14 -5.14 -3.04
C CYS A 75 12.91 -5.67 -4.25
N ASN A 76 13.71 -4.80 -4.87
CA ASN A 76 14.37 -5.08 -6.14
C ASN A 76 15.32 -6.30 -6.08
N SER A 77 15.94 -6.54 -4.91
CA SER A 77 16.78 -7.72 -4.66
C SER A 77 15.99 -9.02 -4.78
N GLY A 78 14.75 -9.03 -4.28
CA GLY A 78 13.84 -10.16 -4.41
C GLY A 78 13.51 -10.47 -5.86
N TRP A 79 13.35 -9.45 -6.71
CA TRP A 79 12.94 -9.60 -8.11
C TRP A 79 14.10 -9.77 -9.09
N LYS A 80 15.35 -9.69 -8.62
CA LYS A 80 16.55 -9.71 -9.48
C LYS A 80 16.53 -8.61 -10.55
N MET A 81 16.00 -7.44 -10.17
CA MET A 81 15.87 -6.27 -11.03
C MET A 81 16.68 -5.10 -10.47
N SER A 82 17.08 -4.15 -11.33
CA SER A 82 17.57 -2.86 -10.84
C SER A 82 16.44 -2.11 -10.12
N PRO A 83 16.74 -1.22 -9.16
CA PRO A 83 15.73 -0.42 -8.48
C PRO A 83 14.80 0.33 -9.44
N GLU A 84 15.36 0.95 -10.47
CA GLU A 84 14.60 1.69 -11.49
C GLU A 84 13.60 0.79 -12.23
N LYS A 85 14.05 -0.37 -12.72
CA LYS A 85 13.19 -1.32 -13.44
C LYS A 85 12.08 -1.86 -12.53
N ALA A 86 12.39 -2.10 -11.25
CA ALA A 86 11.40 -2.58 -10.30
C ALA A 86 10.30 -1.53 -10.07
N ASN A 87 10.67 -0.25 -9.90
CA ASN A 87 9.71 0.84 -9.75
C ASN A 87 8.81 0.98 -10.99
N LYS A 88 9.39 0.95 -12.19
CA LYS A 88 8.62 1.00 -13.44
C LYS A 88 7.64 -0.17 -13.55
N TRP A 89 8.08 -1.39 -13.23
CA TRP A 89 7.20 -2.56 -13.23
C TRP A 89 6.04 -2.42 -12.23
N MET A 90 6.31 -1.88 -11.03
CA MET A 90 5.28 -1.63 -10.03
C MET A 90 4.23 -0.63 -10.51
N GLU A 91 4.65 0.46 -11.17
CA GLU A 91 3.73 1.43 -11.77
C GLU A 91 2.81 0.76 -12.81
N GLU A 92 3.39 -0.05 -13.70
CA GLU A 92 2.66 -0.70 -14.80
C GLU A 92 1.74 -1.84 -14.34
N ASN A 93 2.10 -2.57 -13.27
CA ASN A 93 1.44 -3.83 -12.91
C ASN A 93 0.75 -3.79 -11.55
N MET A 94 1.35 -3.16 -10.53
CA MET A 94 0.79 -3.18 -9.18
C MET A 94 -0.26 -2.10 -8.98
N PHE A 95 -0.09 -0.90 -9.53
CA PHE A 95 -1.02 0.21 -9.28
C PHE A 95 -2.40 -0.01 -9.91
N ALA A 96 -2.48 -0.81 -10.99
CA ALA A 96 -3.76 -1.23 -11.58
C ALA A 96 -4.57 -2.15 -10.65
N PHE A 97 -3.91 -2.89 -9.76
CA PHE A 97 -4.59 -3.76 -8.80
C PHE A 97 -4.76 -3.07 -7.43
N TYR A 98 -3.71 -2.36 -6.99
CA TYR A 98 -3.60 -1.64 -5.73
C TYR A 98 -3.66 -0.12 -5.98
N HIS A 99 -4.85 0.38 -6.26
CA HIS A 99 -5.09 1.80 -6.55
C HIS A 99 -4.66 2.68 -5.38
N LEU A 100 -3.77 3.63 -5.64
CA LEU A 100 -3.28 4.59 -4.65
C LEU A 100 -4.36 5.61 -4.31
N GLY A 101 -4.32 6.14 -3.09
CA GLY A 101 -5.23 7.18 -2.61
C GLY A 101 -5.79 6.89 -1.22
N ASP A 102 -6.61 7.80 -0.74
CA ASP A 102 -7.35 7.63 0.50
C ASP A 102 -8.64 6.84 0.22
N LEU A 103 -8.83 5.71 0.90
CA LEU A 103 -10.05 4.90 0.79
C LEU A 103 -11.06 5.28 1.88
N LYS A 104 -10.59 5.84 2.99
CA LYS A 104 -11.42 6.33 4.08
C LYS A 104 -10.73 7.47 4.79
N ASP A 105 -11.49 8.52 5.06
CA ASP A 105 -11.01 9.65 5.83
C ASP A 105 -12.17 10.34 6.55
N LYS A 106 -12.43 9.92 7.79
CA LYS A 106 -13.51 10.46 8.63
C LYS A 106 -13.09 11.67 9.47
N GLY A 107 -11.82 12.05 9.44
CA GLY A 107 -11.28 13.12 10.27
C GLY A 107 -11.26 14.49 9.60
N VAL A 108 -11.65 14.55 8.33
CA VAL A 108 -12.01 15.78 7.61
C VAL A 108 -13.50 15.99 7.86
N GLU A 109 -13.83 16.99 8.68
CA GLU A 109 -15.21 17.45 8.80
C GLU A 109 -15.68 17.86 7.39
N LEU A 110 -16.83 17.33 6.95
CA LEU A 110 -17.50 17.72 5.70
C LEU A 110 -18.07 19.14 5.81
#